data_AF-A0A972DEZ5-F1
#
_entry.id   AF-A0A972DEZ5-F1
#
_cell.length_a   1.000
_cell.length_b   1.000
_cell.length_c   1.000
_cell.angle_alpha   90.00
_cell.angle_beta   90.00
_cell.angle_gamma   90.00
#
_symmetry.space_group_name_H-M   'P 1'
#
loop_
_entity.id
_entity.type
_entity.pdbx_description
1 polymer ?
#
loop_
_entity_poly.entity_id
_entity_poly.type
_entity_poly.pdbx_seq_one_letter_code
_entity_poly.pdbx_strand_id
1 'polypeptide(L)'
;MSWAEQTFKELTLEQKVGQLIITRGLYFIDSMEEMLKEGLLGGIGAVVVRQVCKKDPVKLTEYLNKLYRISKIPPFMYLDAETGICDMFYDVGTSFPTQMAIAATGDPELSYDVAKAIAKEAKALGFDIISNPVLDINSNPNNPIIGTRSFGDNTDTVIRFGESYIDGMQSQRIIPNGKHFPGHGDTAVDSHIAMPIVDRSREILDNMELRPFRELIKKGMKGLMTAHIYFPALQEGEEPGTPATLSRKIMTGLLKEEWGFQGLSITDSLTMRAIKDRYGIEQAAVLAFKAGNDMILQDYNSDPMITFNALLKAVKEGDIDMKQVDAAVMKILKYKEWALVHERKEISYDTTEKLMSVKEHIELSKKIADKSVTLLENRTLPLKATDGGRKTLVIATASDAGLTAAKDMATLITQKFYHFYNSVKKYAEQAELYLVNEDPTKEQLTYIDQNCSRYDDIIFITFVRILSYKEGSGTIPESQVKLLNILKEKNRSVSAVIAGNPYVASKMPETDNLLCTYSDNIYSLDTAADILYGIKNAQGKLPVTISDKYSYGYGL
;
A
#
# COMPACT_ATOMS: atom_id res chain seq x y z
N MET A 1 -20.18 -27.91 -18.35
CA MET A 1 -19.35 -26.83 -18.92
C MET A 1 -19.44 -25.69 -17.94
N SER A 2 -18.31 -25.21 -17.43
CA SER A 2 -18.29 -24.13 -16.44
C SER A 2 -18.72 -22.80 -17.09
N TRP A 3 -19.05 -21.77 -16.29
CA TRP A 3 -19.37 -20.44 -16.81
C TRP A 3 -18.22 -19.92 -17.69
N ALA A 4 -16.98 -20.09 -17.22
CA ALA A 4 -15.79 -19.65 -17.95
C ALA A 4 -15.67 -20.33 -19.33
N GLU A 5 -15.92 -21.63 -19.41
CA GLU A 5 -15.87 -22.39 -20.67
C GLU A 5 -16.97 -22.01 -21.65
N GLN A 6 -18.17 -21.69 -21.15
CA GLN A 6 -19.29 -21.22 -21.98
C GLN A 6 -19.00 -19.82 -22.52
N THR A 7 -18.68 -18.88 -21.65
CA THR A 7 -18.36 -17.50 -22.03
C THR A 7 -17.21 -17.45 -23.02
N PHE A 8 -16.13 -18.22 -22.81
CA PHE A 8 -14.97 -18.23 -23.69
C PHE A 8 -15.31 -18.57 -25.15
N LYS A 9 -16.27 -19.48 -25.37
CA LYS A 9 -16.70 -19.91 -26.72
C LYS A 9 -17.47 -18.83 -27.48
N GLU A 10 -18.08 -17.91 -26.75
CA GLU A 10 -18.92 -16.85 -27.30
C GLU A 10 -18.14 -15.55 -27.55
N LEU A 11 -16.94 -15.41 -26.98
CA LEU A 11 -16.13 -14.20 -27.12
C LEU A 11 -15.64 -13.99 -28.55
N THR A 12 -15.84 -12.78 -29.07
CA THR A 12 -15.13 -12.31 -30.26
C THR A 12 -13.65 -12.09 -29.96
N LEU A 13 -12.83 -11.93 -31.01
CA LEU A 13 -11.40 -11.58 -30.85
C LEU A 13 -11.24 -10.28 -30.07
N GLU A 14 -12.00 -9.26 -30.42
CA GLU A 14 -12.00 -7.97 -29.74
C GLU A 14 -12.33 -8.13 -28.24
N GLN A 15 -13.35 -8.92 -27.90
CA GLN A 15 -13.69 -9.15 -26.50
C GLN A 15 -12.60 -9.92 -25.76
N LYS A 16 -11.97 -10.93 -26.40
CA LYS A 16 -10.80 -11.63 -25.83
C LYS A 16 -9.66 -10.66 -25.51
N VAL A 17 -9.31 -9.78 -26.45
CA VAL A 17 -8.27 -8.76 -26.23
C VAL A 17 -8.68 -7.80 -25.11
N GLY A 18 -9.93 -7.37 -25.07
CA GLY A 18 -10.45 -6.51 -24.03
C GLY A 18 -10.35 -7.12 -22.62
N GLN A 19 -10.52 -8.44 -22.49
CA GLN A 19 -10.36 -9.14 -21.21
C GLN A 19 -8.96 -9.04 -20.62
N LEU A 20 -7.94 -8.70 -21.42
CA LEU A 20 -6.56 -8.53 -20.95
C LEU A 20 -6.33 -7.20 -20.22
N ILE A 21 -7.32 -6.29 -20.16
CA ILE A 21 -7.12 -4.91 -19.72
C ILE A 21 -7.83 -4.66 -18.40
N ILE A 22 -7.11 -4.08 -17.44
CA ILE A 22 -7.67 -3.41 -16.27
C ILE A 22 -7.44 -1.91 -16.45
N THR A 23 -8.49 -1.10 -16.40
CA THR A 23 -8.39 0.35 -16.53
C THR A 23 -8.79 1.08 -15.25
N ARG A 24 -8.04 2.12 -14.90
CA ARG A 24 -8.41 3.05 -13.81
C ARG A 24 -9.16 4.30 -14.30
N GLY A 25 -9.36 4.49 -15.61
CA GLY A 25 -10.40 5.31 -16.26
C GLY A 25 -10.61 6.78 -15.87
N LEU A 26 -9.79 7.37 -14.99
CA LEU A 26 -10.10 8.59 -14.24
C LEU A 26 -10.52 9.81 -15.08
N TYR A 27 -9.84 10.04 -16.22
CA TYR A 27 -10.12 11.15 -17.13
C TYR A 27 -10.86 10.71 -18.41
N PHE A 28 -11.17 9.42 -18.52
CA PHE A 28 -11.71 8.78 -19.72
C PHE A 28 -12.93 7.91 -19.37
N ILE A 29 -13.78 8.41 -18.46
CA ILE A 29 -14.94 7.68 -17.93
C ILE A 29 -15.87 7.25 -19.07
N ASP A 30 -16.19 8.14 -20.00
CA ASP A 30 -17.12 7.84 -21.10
C ASP A 30 -16.56 6.75 -22.02
N SER A 31 -15.27 6.85 -22.39
CA SER A 31 -14.58 5.81 -23.19
C SER A 31 -14.57 4.47 -22.46
N MET A 32 -14.24 4.47 -21.17
CA MET A 32 -14.25 3.28 -20.33
C MET A 32 -15.64 2.65 -20.22
N GLU A 33 -16.69 3.44 -19.99
CA GLU A 33 -18.07 2.93 -19.90
C GLU A 33 -18.53 2.35 -21.24
N GLU A 34 -18.13 2.93 -22.36
CA GLU A 34 -18.44 2.39 -23.69
C GLU A 34 -17.72 1.07 -23.96
N MET A 35 -16.42 1.00 -23.67
CA MET A 35 -15.68 -0.27 -23.73
C MET A 35 -16.32 -1.34 -22.84
N LEU A 36 -16.84 -0.98 -21.67
CA LEU A 36 -17.49 -1.89 -20.75
C LEU A 36 -18.81 -2.46 -21.32
N LYS A 37 -19.61 -1.61 -22.00
CA LYS A 37 -20.83 -2.03 -22.71
C LYS A 37 -20.55 -3.01 -23.85
N GLU A 38 -19.41 -2.87 -24.51
CA GLU A 38 -19.01 -3.75 -25.60
C GLU A 38 -18.32 -5.04 -25.12
N GLY A 39 -18.00 -5.15 -23.82
CA GLY A 39 -17.26 -6.28 -23.24
C GLY A 39 -15.76 -6.23 -23.53
N LEU A 40 -15.22 -5.03 -23.76
CA LEU A 40 -13.83 -4.77 -24.13
C LEU A 40 -12.93 -4.48 -22.93
N LEU A 41 -13.35 -4.83 -21.71
CA LEU A 41 -12.57 -4.67 -20.49
C LEU A 41 -12.61 -5.93 -19.62
N GLY A 42 -11.44 -6.33 -19.11
CA GLY A 42 -11.26 -7.42 -18.15
C GLY A 42 -11.52 -6.98 -16.72
N GLY A 43 -11.15 -5.76 -16.37
CA GLY A 43 -11.36 -5.18 -15.04
C GLY A 43 -11.38 -3.65 -15.01
N ILE A 44 -11.85 -3.13 -13.87
CA ILE A 44 -11.96 -1.70 -13.58
C ILE A 44 -11.32 -1.42 -12.21
N GLY A 45 -10.45 -0.42 -12.16
CA GLY A 45 -9.78 0.01 -10.93
C GLY A 45 -10.61 1.00 -10.12
N ALA A 46 -10.57 0.88 -8.80
CA ALA A 46 -11.32 1.69 -7.83
C ALA A 46 -11.12 3.22 -7.93
N VAL A 47 -10.02 3.68 -8.53
CA VAL A 47 -9.68 5.10 -8.66
C VAL A 47 -10.75 5.88 -9.45
N VAL A 48 -11.32 5.31 -10.52
CA VAL A 48 -12.43 5.94 -11.25
C VAL A 48 -13.67 6.06 -10.38
N VAL A 49 -13.97 5.03 -9.59
CA VAL A 49 -15.12 5.00 -8.69
C VAL A 49 -14.99 6.10 -7.64
N ARG A 50 -13.84 6.19 -6.96
CA ARG A 50 -13.56 7.24 -5.98
C ARG A 50 -13.78 8.64 -6.55
N GLN A 51 -13.32 8.89 -7.78
CA GLN A 51 -13.43 10.19 -8.43
C GLN A 51 -14.87 10.59 -8.74
N VAL A 52 -15.69 9.65 -9.20
CA VAL A 52 -17.11 9.90 -9.48
C VAL A 52 -17.87 10.16 -8.18
N CYS A 53 -17.57 9.39 -7.13
CA CYS A 53 -18.36 9.39 -5.91
C CYS A 53 -17.98 10.51 -4.94
N LYS A 54 -16.75 11.05 -4.98
CA LYS A 54 -16.32 12.24 -4.20
C LYS A 54 -16.76 12.22 -2.72
N LYS A 55 -16.46 11.12 -2.02
CA LYS A 55 -16.81 10.84 -0.60
C LYS A 55 -18.28 10.48 -0.30
N ASP A 56 -19.13 10.40 -1.31
CA ASP A 56 -20.56 10.14 -1.11
C ASP A 56 -20.84 8.62 -1.18
N PRO A 57 -21.25 7.97 -0.06
CA PRO A 57 -21.52 6.53 -0.04
C PRO A 57 -22.75 6.15 -0.89
N VAL A 58 -23.70 7.06 -1.10
CA VAL A 58 -24.85 6.82 -1.99
C VAL A 58 -24.34 6.74 -3.43
N LYS A 59 -23.54 7.72 -3.86
CA LYS A 59 -22.93 7.70 -5.21
C LYS A 59 -21.98 6.53 -5.42
N LEU A 60 -21.29 6.09 -4.37
CA LEU A 60 -20.46 4.87 -4.40
C LEU A 60 -21.32 3.67 -4.80
N THR A 61 -22.41 3.45 -4.08
CA THR A 61 -23.35 2.36 -4.34
C THR A 61 -23.95 2.46 -5.74
N GLU A 62 -24.44 3.64 -6.13
CA GLU A 62 -25.03 3.89 -7.45
C GLU A 62 -24.06 3.62 -8.58
N TYR A 63 -22.81 4.11 -8.47
CA TYR A 63 -21.83 3.99 -9.54
C TYR A 63 -21.31 2.56 -9.70
N LEU A 64 -21.05 1.85 -8.59
CA LEU A 64 -20.69 0.43 -8.64
C LEU A 64 -21.80 -0.41 -9.29
N ASN A 65 -23.06 -0.15 -8.94
CA ASN A 65 -24.21 -0.82 -9.58
C ASN A 65 -24.36 -0.43 -11.05
N LYS A 66 -24.10 0.83 -11.42
CA LYS A 66 -24.09 1.27 -12.82
C LYS A 66 -23.06 0.49 -13.63
N LEU A 67 -21.81 0.40 -13.17
CA LEU A 67 -20.75 -0.34 -13.86
C LEU A 67 -21.16 -1.80 -14.08
N TYR A 68 -21.80 -2.43 -13.09
CA TYR A 68 -22.31 -3.78 -13.24
C TYR A 68 -23.42 -3.87 -14.30
N ARG A 69 -24.45 -3.01 -14.24
CA ARG A 69 -25.59 -3.04 -15.19
C ARG A 69 -25.20 -2.83 -16.64
N ILE A 70 -24.23 -1.95 -16.90
CA ILE A 70 -23.82 -1.65 -18.27
C ILE A 70 -22.83 -2.69 -18.82
N SER A 71 -22.25 -3.53 -17.97
CA SER A 71 -21.23 -4.49 -18.40
C SER A 71 -21.82 -5.66 -19.17
N LYS A 72 -21.36 -5.86 -20.40
CA LYS A 72 -21.73 -7.04 -21.22
C LYS A 72 -21.03 -8.30 -20.76
N ILE A 73 -19.80 -8.16 -20.29
CA ILE A 73 -19.04 -9.21 -19.61
C ILE A 73 -18.67 -8.64 -18.24
N PRO A 74 -19.08 -9.28 -17.12
CA PRO A 74 -18.76 -8.79 -15.79
C PRO A 74 -17.25 -8.53 -15.59
N PRO A 75 -16.83 -7.30 -15.27
CA PRO A 75 -15.42 -6.99 -15.06
C PRO A 75 -14.98 -7.41 -13.65
N PHE A 76 -13.70 -7.75 -13.50
CA PHE A 76 -13.09 -7.70 -12.18
C PHE A 76 -13.14 -6.27 -11.65
N MET A 77 -13.47 -6.12 -10.38
CA MET A 77 -13.30 -4.85 -9.69
C MET A 77 -12.00 -4.92 -8.89
N TYR A 78 -11.04 -4.08 -9.28
CA TYR A 78 -9.69 -4.04 -8.74
C TYR A 78 -9.54 -2.87 -7.77
N LEU A 79 -8.91 -3.10 -6.61
CA LEU A 79 -8.71 -2.09 -5.58
C LEU A 79 -7.31 -2.22 -4.97
N ASP A 80 -6.65 -1.07 -4.75
CA ASP A 80 -5.48 -1.00 -3.88
C ASP A 80 -5.93 -0.64 -2.46
N ALA A 81 -5.75 -1.56 -1.52
CA ALA A 81 -6.21 -1.47 -0.14
C ALA A 81 -5.10 -1.90 0.84
N GLU A 82 -4.05 -1.08 0.86
CA GLU A 82 -2.94 -1.00 1.84
C GLU A 82 -3.32 -1.37 3.28
N THR A 83 -4.28 -0.59 3.73
CA THR A 83 -4.65 -0.29 5.12
C THR A 83 -6.16 -0.36 5.28
N GLY A 84 -6.82 -1.12 4.40
CA GLY A 84 -8.28 -1.20 4.30
C GLY A 84 -8.87 -0.42 3.13
N ILE A 85 -10.18 -0.58 2.91
CA ILE A 85 -10.89 0.04 1.78
C ILE A 85 -11.21 1.52 2.02
N CYS A 86 -11.17 1.97 3.29
CA CYS A 86 -11.53 3.31 3.72
C CYS A 86 -10.67 4.41 3.08
N ASP A 87 -9.40 4.11 2.81
CA ASP A 87 -8.46 5.08 2.24
C ASP A 87 -8.82 5.41 0.78
N MET A 88 -9.57 4.52 0.12
CA MET A 88 -10.12 4.74 -1.21
C MET A 88 -11.51 5.39 -1.17
N PHE A 89 -12.37 5.03 -0.21
CA PHE A 89 -13.80 5.34 -0.26
C PHE A 89 -14.36 6.23 0.85
N TYR A 90 -13.50 6.83 1.70
CA TYR A 90 -13.85 7.80 2.75
C TYR A 90 -14.87 7.29 3.77
N ASP A 91 -14.42 7.00 4.99
CA ASP A 91 -15.25 6.54 6.11
C ASP A 91 -16.07 5.25 5.83
N VAL A 92 -16.08 4.73 4.60
CA VAL A 92 -16.64 3.44 4.21
C VAL A 92 -15.58 2.36 4.40
N GLY A 93 -15.84 1.43 5.31
CA GLY A 93 -14.91 0.38 5.71
C GLY A 93 -13.96 0.82 6.82
N THR A 94 -13.09 -0.10 7.21
CA THR A 94 -12.22 0.06 8.38
C THR A 94 -10.79 0.39 7.97
N SER A 95 -10.19 1.40 8.63
CA SER A 95 -8.75 1.68 8.52
C SER A 95 -7.97 0.81 9.48
N PHE A 96 -6.97 0.10 8.98
CA PHE A 96 -6.06 -0.74 9.74
C PHE A 96 -4.66 -0.12 9.80
N PRO A 97 -3.86 -0.43 10.83
CA PRO A 97 -2.44 -0.11 10.83
C PRO A 97 -1.71 -0.74 9.65
N THR A 98 -0.56 -0.17 9.28
CA THR A 98 0.27 -0.62 8.15
C THR A 98 0.77 -2.05 8.33
N GLN A 99 1.24 -2.70 7.26
CA GLN A 99 1.81 -4.05 7.35
C GLN A 99 3.00 -4.12 8.31
N MET A 100 3.83 -3.08 8.38
CA MET A 100 4.91 -3.02 9.37
C MET A 100 4.37 -2.96 10.81
N ALA A 101 3.28 -2.23 11.06
CA ALA A 101 2.62 -2.24 12.36
C ALA A 101 2.05 -3.64 12.69
N ILE A 102 1.42 -4.30 11.72
CA ILE A 102 0.92 -5.68 11.89
C ILE A 102 2.07 -6.62 12.23
N ALA A 103 3.21 -6.52 11.54
CA ALA A 103 4.40 -7.33 11.83
C ALA A 103 5.00 -7.05 13.21
N ALA A 104 4.97 -5.79 13.66
CA ALA A 104 5.47 -5.40 14.97
C ALA A 104 4.70 -6.07 16.14
N THR A 105 3.50 -6.60 15.89
CA THR A 105 2.76 -7.40 16.88
C THR A 105 3.38 -8.77 17.15
N GLY A 106 4.24 -9.28 16.24
CA GLY A 106 4.82 -10.63 16.29
C GLY A 106 3.84 -11.77 16.01
N ASP A 107 2.59 -11.48 15.66
CA ASP A 107 1.48 -12.42 15.56
C ASP A 107 0.90 -12.50 14.12
N PRO A 108 1.32 -13.47 13.29
CA PRO A 108 0.83 -13.62 11.91
C PRO A 108 -0.68 -13.87 11.81
N GLU A 109 -1.34 -14.41 12.85
CA GLU A 109 -2.80 -14.62 12.83
C GLU A 109 -3.55 -13.29 12.73
N LEU A 110 -2.98 -12.21 13.29
CA LEU A 110 -3.52 -10.87 13.12
C LEU A 110 -3.43 -10.38 11.66
N SER A 111 -2.43 -10.83 10.91
CA SER A 111 -2.32 -10.59 9.46
C SER A 111 -3.47 -11.28 8.71
N TYR A 112 -3.78 -12.53 9.07
CA TYR A 112 -4.92 -13.26 8.52
C TYR A 112 -6.24 -12.57 8.83
N ASP A 113 -6.46 -12.17 10.09
CA ASP A 113 -7.70 -11.51 10.52
C ASP A 113 -7.91 -10.17 9.81
N VAL A 114 -6.85 -9.36 9.68
CA VAL A 114 -6.91 -8.07 8.95
C VAL A 114 -7.22 -8.32 7.48
N ALA A 115 -6.51 -9.24 6.84
CA ALA A 115 -6.74 -9.56 5.43
C ALA A 115 -8.16 -10.06 5.18
N LYS A 116 -8.69 -10.92 6.04
CA LYS A 116 -10.06 -11.42 5.99
C LYS A 116 -11.09 -10.31 6.19
N ALA A 117 -10.84 -9.37 7.11
CA ALA A 117 -11.71 -8.22 7.32
C ALA A 117 -11.75 -7.32 6.08
N ILE A 118 -10.59 -6.95 5.51
CA ILE A 118 -10.48 -6.17 4.27
C ILE A 118 -11.19 -6.90 3.13
N ALA A 119 -10.98 -8.21 2.99
CA ALA A 119 -11.60 -9.02 1.95
C ALA A 119 -13.12 -9.06 2.07
N LYS A 120 -13.67 -9.18 3.28
CA LYS A 120 -15.13 -9.11 3.52
C LYS A 120 -15.71 -7.77 3.12
N GLU A 121 -15.10 -6.67 3.54
CA GLU A 121 -15.57 -5.32 3.22
C GLU A 121 -15.47 -5.03 1.72
N ALA A 122 -14.35 -5.39 1.10
CA ALA A 122 -14.13 -5.30 -0.33
C ALA A 122 -15.18 -6.11 -1.12
N LYS A 123 -15.44 -7.36 -0.69
CA LYS A 123 -16.41 -8.23 -1.35
C LYS A 123 -17.83 -7.69 -1.26
N ALA A 124 -18.18 -7.08 -0.14
CA ALA A 124 -19.48 -6.44 0.06
C ALA A 124 -19.73 -5.28 -0.93
N LEU A 125 -18.67 -4.61 -1.39
CA LEU A 125 -18.72 -3.60 -2.46
C LEU A 125 -18.42 -4.16 -3.85
N GLY A 126 -18.33 -5.49 -3.99
CA GLY A 126 -18.13 -6.15 -5.27
C GLY A 126 -16.68 -6.14 -5.80
N PHE A 127 -15.69 -5.77 -4.99
CA PHE A 127 -14.27 -5.90 -5.33
C PHE A 127 -13.82 -7.37 -5.30
N ASP A 128 -12.93 -7.73 -6.22
CA ASP A 128 -12.50 -9.13 -6.44
C ASP A 128 -10.99 -9.31 -6.40
N ILE A 129 -10.24 -8.28 -6.82
CA ILE A 129 -8.77 -8.28 -6.81
C ILE A 129 -8.31 -7.16 -5.88
N ILE A 130 -7.54 -7.53 -4.86
CA ILE A 130 -6.93 -6.57 -3.94
C ILE A 130 -5.43 -6.56 -4.15
N SER A 131 -4.89 -5.38 -4.44
CA SER A 131 -3.44 -5.13 -4.64
C SER A 131 -2.66 -5.17 -3.33
N ASN A 132 -2.68 -6.32 -2.66
CA ASN A 132 -2.03 -6.58 -1.39
C ASN A 132 -1.97 -8.12 -1.18
N PRO A 133 -0.92 -8.78 -0.63
CA PRO A 133 0.38 -8.40 -0.08
C PRO A 133 1.20 -7.23 -0.56
N VAL A 134 1.92 -6.50 0.29
CA VAL A 134 3.26 -6.00 -0.12
C VAL A 134 4.28 -7.01 0.40
N LEU A 135 4.85 -7.77 -0.52
CA LEU A 135 5.79 -8.87 -0.28
C LEU A 135 7.26 -8.44 -0.45
N ASP A 136 7.48 -7.14 -0.66
CA ASP A 136 8.82 -6.56 -0.73
C ASP A 136 9.49 -6.64 0.65
N ILE A 137 10.76 -7.07 0.68
CA ILE A 137 11.58 -7.03 1.89
C ILE A 137 12.22 -5.66 1.96
N ASN A 138 11.87 -4.83 2.96
CA ASN A 138 12.39 -3.47 3.07
C ASN A 138 13.84 -3.44 3.60
N SER A 139 14.76 -4.08 2.86
CA SER A 139 16.17 -4.26 3.18
C SER A 139 16.98 -2.98 3.06
N ASN A 140 16.52 -1.99 2.29
CA ASN A 140 17.13 -0.67 2.20
C ASN A 140 16.37 0.35 3.07
N PRO A 141 16.95 0.85 4.18
CA PRO A 141 16.33 1.86 5.04
C PRO A 141 16.00 3.18 4.35
N ASN A 142 16.69 3.48 3.23
CA ASN A 142 16.46 4.68 2.42
C ASN A 142 15.44 4.45 1.30
N ASN A 143 14.75 3.31 1.27
CA ASN A 143 13.73 3.03 0.27
C ASN A 143 12.59 4.07 0.38
N PRO A 144 12.36 4.89 -0.65
CA PRO A 144 11.41 6.00 -0.58
C PRO A 144 9.96 5.56 -0.79
N ILE A 145 9.73 4.31 -1.24
CA ILE A 145 8.43 3.88 -1.76
C ILE A 145 7.86 2.65 -1.06
N ILE A 146 8.65 1.83 -0.36
CA ILE A 146 8.18 0.67 0.40
C ILE A 146 7.98 1.01 1.87
N GLY A 147 9.06 1.16 2.65
CA GLY A 147 8.99 1.54 4.06
C GLY A 147 7.94 0.75 4.85
N THR A 148 7.02 1.45 5.51
CA THR A 148 5.97 0.84 6.36
C THR A 148 4.93 0.01 5.60
N ARG A 149 4.92 0.07 4.26
CA ARG A 149 4.08 -0.78 3.41
C ARG A 149 4.50 -2.25 3.48
N SER A 150 5.77 -2.53 3.73
CA SER A 150 6.28 -3.90 3.94
C SER A 150 6.03 -4.38 5.37
N PHE A 151 5.98 -5.70 5.56
CA PHE A 151 6.04 -6.32 6.88
C PHE A 151 7.39 -6.14 7.59
N GLY A 152 8.48 -5.81 6.89
CA GLY A 152 9.78 -5.60 7.53
C GLY A 152 10.98 -5.87 6.61
N ASP A 153 12.17 -5.96 7.19
CA ASP A 153 13.42 -6.21 6.46
C ASP A 153 13.90 -7.68 6.54
N ASN A 154 13.16 -8.51 7.28
CA ASN A 154 13.47 -9.92 7.45
C ASN A 154 12.61 -10.80 6.53
N THR A 155 13.26 -11.60 5.68
CA THR A 155 12.61 -12.46 4.69
C THR A 155 11.59 -13.44 5.29
N ASP A 156 11.94 -14.10 6.40
CA ASP A 156 11.04 -15.09 7.02
C ASP A 156 9.81 -14.41 7.66
N THR A 157 9.96 -13.17 8.15
CA THR A 157 8.84 -12.35 8.63
C THR A 157 7.89 -12.02 7.49
N VAL A 158 8.40 -11.54 6.36
CA VAL A 158 7.59 -11.23 5.18
C VAL A 158 6.85 -12.47 4.66
N ILE A 159 7.51 -13.63 4.63
CA ILE A 159 6.87 -14.91 4.23
C ILE A 159 5.74 -15.28 5.19
N ARG A 160 6.00 -15.30 6.49
CA ARG A 160 5.01 -15.73 7.50
C ARG A 160 3.78 -14.84 7.52
N PHE A 161 3.98 -13.52 7.56
CA PHE A 161 2.87 -12.57 7.58
C PHE A 161 2.15 -12.47 6.24
N GLY A 162 2.89 -12.57 5.13
CA GLY A 162 2.35 -12.58 3.78
C GLY A 162 1.49 -13.83 3.48
N GLU A 163 1.89 -15.00 3.98
CA GLU A 163 1.10 -16.24 3.91
C GLU A 163 -0.25 -16.08 4.62
N SER A 164 -0.23 -15.71 5.90
CA SER A 164 -1.45 -15.48 6.67
C SER A 164 -2.37 -14.46 6.00
N TYR A 165 -1.81 -13.39 5.43
CA TYR A 165 -2.58 -12.38 4.71
C TYR A 165 -3.21 -12.92 3.41
N ILE A 166 -2.45 -13.67 2.61
CA ILE A 166 -2.96 -14.33 1.40
C ILE A 166 -4.09 -15.29 1.74
N ASP A 167 -3.95 -16.08 2.79
CA ASP A 167 -4.98 -17.02 3.24
C ASP A 167 -6.24 -16.28 3.72
N GLY A 168 -6.07 -15.17 4.44
CA GLY A 168 -7.17 -14.31 4.87
C GLY A 168 -7.99 -13.79 3.69
N MET A 169 -7.32 -13.25 2.66
CA MET A 169 -7.94 -12.78 1.42
C MET A 169 -8.67 -13.91 0.68
N GLN A 170 -7.98 -15.02 0.44
CA GLN A 170 -8.52 -16.13 -0.35
C GLN A 170 -9.68 -16.84 0.36
N SER A 171 -9.74 -16.80 1.70
CA SER A 171 -10.87 -17.33 2.48
C SER A 171 -12.20 -16.67 2.13
N GLN A 172 -12.18 -15.44 1.59
CA GLN A 172 -13.35 -14.68 1.15
C GLN A 172 -13.50 -14.64 -0.37
N ARG A 173 -12.77 -15.50 -1.11
CA ARG A 173 -12.73 -15.54 -2.57
C ARG A 173 -12.29 -14.22 -3.21
N ILE A 174 -11.41 -13.49 -2.52
CA ILE A 174 -10.66 -12.37 -3.09
C ILE A 174 -9.33 -12.90 -3.63
N ILE A 175 -8.94 -12.41 -4.80
CA ILE A 175 -7.64 -12.70 -5.41
C ILE A 175 -6.64 -11.71 -4.79
N PRO A 176 -5.74 -12.16 -3.89
CA PRO A 176 -4.63 -11.33 -3.48
C PRO A 176 -3.73 -11.09 -4.68
N ASN A 177 -3.24 -9.88 -4.82
CA ASN A 177 -2.33 -9.48 -5.88
C ASN A 177 -1.04 -9.01 -5.24
N GLY A 178 -0.26 -9.98 -4.75
CA GLY A 178 0.98 -9.74 -4.00
C GLY A 178 2.00 -8.97 -4.82
N LYS A 179 2.62 -7.92 -4.25
CA LYS A 179 3.43 -6.95 -4.98
C LYS A 179 4.74 -6.59 -4.27
N HIS A 180 5.79 -6.14 -4.96
CA HIS A 180 5.88 -5.94 -6.41
C HIS A 180 6.92 -6.91 -6.98
N PHE A 181 6.49 -7.99 -7.63
CA PHE A 181 7.37 -9.03 -8.16
C PHE A 181 8.34 -8.46 -9.20
N PRO A 182 9.65 -8.77 -9.15
CA PRO A 182 10.32 -9.74 -8.29
C PRO A 182 10.88 -9.22 -6.95
N GLY A 183 10.60 -7.98 -6.57
CA GLY A 183 10.94 -7.40 -5.27
C GLY A 183 11.46 -5.96 -5.38
N HIS A 184 10.83 -5.01 -4.70
CA HIS A 184 11.13 -3.57 -4.79
C HIS A 184 11.91 -3.01 -3.58
N GLY A 185 12.08 -3.82 -2.53
CA GLY A 185 12.50 -3.31 -1.23
C GLY A 185 13.97 -2.90 -1.10
N ASP A 186 14.86 -3.32 -1.99
CA ASP A 186 16.28 -2.89 -2.03
C ASP A 186 16.54 -1.68 -2.96
N THR A 187 15.49 -0.97 -3.41
CA THR A 187 15.66 0.22 -4.25
C THR A 187 15.86 1.49 -3.42
N ALA A 188 16.65 2.43 -3.95
CA ALA A 188 16.82 3.79 -3.40
C ALA A 188 16.16 4.88 -4.27
N VAL A 189 15.45 4.46 -5.32
CA VAL A 189 14.83 5.34 -6.33
C VAL A 189 13.35 5.00 -6.42
N ASP A 190 12.51 6.02 -6.41
CA ASP A 190 11.07 5.84 -6.62
C ASP A 190 10.80 5.47 -8.10
N SER A 191 10.24 4.28 -8.32
CA SER A 191 9.87 3.75 -9.65
C SER A 191 8.86 4.63 -10.40
N HIS A 192 8.15 5.49 -9.67
CA HIS A 192 7.25 6.47 -10.24
C HIS A 192 7.98 7.62 -10.96
N ILE A 193 9.23 7.89 -10.56
CA ILE A 193 10.05 9.01 -11.03
C ILE A 193 11.11 8.56 -12.04
N ALA A 194 11.82 7.46 -11.74
CA ALA A 194 12.86 6.90 -12.60
C ALA A 194 12.94 5.38 -12.44
N MET A 195 13.52 4.69 -13.43
CA MET A 195 13.63 3.23 -13.39
C MET A 195 14.66 2.76 -12.35
N PRO A 196 14.26 2.01 -11.31
CA PRO A 196 15.21 1.47 -10.34
C PRO A 196 15.98 0.28 -10.91
N ILE A 197 17.17 0.06 -10.38
CA ILE A 197 18.02 -1.10 -10.68
C ILE A 197 18.32 -1.81 -9.37
N VAL A 198 18.12 -3.13 -9.34
CA VAL A 198 18.55 -3.98 -8.24
C VAL A 198 19.72 -4.82 -8.74
N ASP A 199 20.94 -4.33 -8.49
CA ASP A 199 22.18 -4.94 -8.96
C ASP A 199 22.75 -5.89 -7.90
N ARG A 200 22.02 -6.98 -7.64
CA ARG A 200 22.40 -8.05 -6.70
C ARG A 200 22.64 -9.35 -7.46
N SER A 201 23.48 -10.22 -6.90
CA SER A 201 23.69 -11.56 -7.46
C SER A 201 22.41 -12.39 -7.39
N ARG A 202 22.28 -13.36 -8.31
CA ARG A 202 21.15 -14.31 -8.30
C ARG A 202 20.98 -15.01 -6.95
N GLU A 203 22.09 -15.38 -6.30
CA GLU A 203 22.08 -16.01 -4.98
C GLU A 203 21.46 -15.13 -3.89
N ILE A 204 21.78 -13.82 -3.88
CA ILE A 204 21.17 -12.88 -2.93
C ILE A 204 19.67 -12.76 -3.23
N LEU A 205 19.31 -12.54 -4.49
CA LEU A 205 17.91 -12.42 -4.92
C LEU A 205 17.09 -13.66 -4.55
N ASP A 206 17.63 -14.87 -4.76
CA ASP A 206 16.95 -16.14 -4.44
C ASP A 206 16.71 -16.35 -2.94
N ASN A 207 17.56 -15.76 -2.09
CA ASN A 207 17.47 -15.85 -0.64
C ASN A 207 16.67 -14.69 -0.02
N MET A 208 16.56 -13.57 -0.73
CA MET A 208 15.85 -12.37 -0.32
C MET A 208 14.66 -12.09 -1.24
N GLU A 209 14.78 -11.15 -2.18
CA GLU A 209 13.65 -10.56 -2.93
C GLU A 209 12.71 -11.60 -3.57
N LEU A 210 13.26 -12.66 -4.16
CA LEU A 210 12.49 -13.71 -4.84
C LEU A 210 11.81 -14.68 -3.88
N ARG A 211 12.37 -14.85 -2.67
CA ARG A 211 11.97 -15.93 -1.76
C ARG A 211 10.53 -15.80 -1.28
N PRO A 212 10.02 -14.62 -0.85
CA PRO A 212 8.61 -14.44 -0.53
C PRO A 212 7.67 -14.88 -1.66
N PHE A 213 7.91 -14.42 -2.88
CA PHE A 213 7.07 -14.78 -4.03
C PHE A 213 7.12 -16.28 -4.32
N ARG A 214 8.33 -16.86 -4.39
CA ARG A 214 8.51 -18.29 -4.68
C ARG A 214 7.79 -19.18 -3.67
N GLU A 215 7.90 -18.89 -2.37
CA GLU A 215 7.27 -19.69 -1.33
C GLU A 215 5.74 -19.52 -1.32
N LEU A 216 5.23 -18.30 -1.53
CA LEU A 216 3.79 -18.04 -1.52
C LEU A 216 3.09 -18.55 -2.79
N ILE A 217 3.81 -18.60 -3.92
CA ILE A 217 3.33 -19.28 -5.14
C ILE A 217 3.14 -20.78 -4.90
N LYS A 218 4.11 -21.45 -4.25
CA LYS A 218 3.98 -22.88 -3.88
C LYS A 218 2.78 -23.13 -2.97
N LYS A 219 2.42 -22.14 -2.14
CA LYS A 219 1.26 -22.18 -1.23
C LYS A 219 -0.06 -21.79 -1.90
N GLY A 220 -0.05 -21.52 -3.20
CA GLY A 220 -1.27 -21.33 -4.00
C GLY A 220 -1.78 -19.90 -4.05
N MET A 221 -0.91 -18.91 -3.89
CA MET A 221 -1.20 -17.49 -4.17
C MET A 221 -1.82 -17.33 -5.57
N LYS A 222 -2.97 -16.65 -5.65
CA LYS A 222 -3.78 -16.57 -6.88
C LYS A 222 -3.49 -15.38 -7.78
N GLY A 223 -2.75 -14.39 -7.30
CA GLY A 223 -2.40 -13.22 -8.10
C GLY A 223 -1.11 -12.55 -7.62
N LEU A 224 -0.44 -11.88 -8.54
CA LEU A 224 0.70 -11.02 -8.23
C LEU A 224 0.79 -9.83 -9.18
N MET A 225 1.35 -8.75 -8.66
CA MET A 225 1.69 -7.56 -9.42
C MET A 225 3.17 -7.55 -9.78
N THR A 226 3.52 -7.18 -11.01
CA THR A 226 4.91 -7.03 -11.45
C THR A 226 5.44 -5.62 -11.25
N ALA A 227 6.75 -5.44 -11.12
CA ALA A 227 7.40 -4.15 -10.90
C ALA A 227 8.17 -3.65 -12.14
N HIS A 228 8.23 -2.33 -12.31
CA HIS A 228 9.03 -1.67 -13.36
C HIS A 228 10.47 -1.43 -12.92
N ILE A 229 11.19 -2.52 -12.64
CA ILE A 229 12.56 -2.50 -12.08
C ILE A 229 13.45 -3.41 -12.92
N TYR A 230 14.70 -3.02 -13.12
CA TYR A 230 15.68 -3.83 -13.85
C TYR A 230 16.53 -4.70 -12.88
N PHE A 231 16.67 -5.98 -13.20
CA PHE A 231 17.46 -6.96 -12.43
C PHE A 231 18.51 -7.62 -13.34
N PRO A 232 19.74 -7.08 -13.43
CA PRO A 232 20.78 -7.62 -14.31
C PRO A 232 20.99 -9.13 -14.17
N ALA A 233 21.03 -9.64 -12.94
CA ALA A 233 21.27 -11.06 -12.66
C ALA A 233 20.14 -12.01 -13.09
N LEU A 234 18.94 -11.52 -13.39
CA LEU A 234 17.80 -12.33 -13.85
C LEU A 234 17.59 -12.24 -15.37
N GLN A 235 18.31 -11.34 -16.03
CA GLN A 235 18.00 -10.88 -17.38
C GLN A 235 19.21 -10.95 -18.32
N GLU A 236 20.19 -11.80 -18.03
CA GLU A 236 21.37 -11.99 -18.87
C GLU A 236 20.97 -12.22 -20.34
N GLY A 237 21.49 -11.45 -21.29
CA GLY A 237 21.17 -11.59 -22.71
C GLY A 237 19.83 -10.97 -23.16
N GLU A 238 19.06 -10.35 -22.26
CA GLU A 238 18.05 -9.33 -22.65
C GLU A 238 18.72 -7.95 -22.78
N GLU A 239 18.02 -7.00 -23.41
CA GLU A 239 18.51 -5.62 -23.51
C GLU A 239 18.67 -5.02 -22.10
N PRO A 240 19.84 -4.45 -21.76
CA PRO A 240 20.06 -3.81 -20.47
C PRO A 240 18.99 -2.76 -20.15
N GLY A 241 18.56 -2.75 -18.89
CA GLY A 241 17.51 -1.87 -18.43
C GLY A 241 16.10 -2.32 -18.83
N THR A 242 15.88 -3.50 -19.41
CA THR A 242 14.52 -4.00 -19.64
C THR A 242 13.82 -4.20 -18.29
N PRO A 243 12.70 -3.53 -17.99
CA PRO A 243 12.00 -3.70 -16.72
C PRO A 243 11.47 -5.13 -16.55
N ALA A 244 11.39 -5.63 -15.32
CA ALA A 244 10.92 -6.99 -15.02
C ALA A 244 9.52 -7.26 -15.58
N THR A 245 8.61 -6.28 -15.52
CA THR A 245 7.28 -6.35 -16.18
C THR A 245 7.36 -6.68 -17.68
N LEU A 246 8.42 -6.28 -18.39
CA LEU A 246 8.60 -6.48 -19.83
C LEU A 246 9.59 -7.63 -20.16
N SER A 247 10.18 -8.27 -19.15
CA SER A 247 11.18 -9.32 -19.30
C SER A 247 10.53 -10.68 -19.52
N ARG A 248 10.83 -11.32 -20.65
CA ARG A 248 10.36 -12.70 -20.89
C ARG A 248 11.11 -13.68 -20.00
N LYS A 249 12.39 -13.43 -19.72
CA LYS A 249 13.18 -14.25 -18.79
C LYS A 249 12.57 -14.29 -17.39
N ILE A 250 12.09 -13.16 -16.89
CA ILE A 250 11.45 -13.10 -15.57
C ILE A 250 10.00 -13.60 -15.65
N MET A 251 9.18 -13.06 -16.55
CA MET A 251 7.73 -13.31 -16.53
C MET A 251 7.33 -14.67 -17.10
N THR A 252 8.04 -15.18 -18.09
CA THR A 252 7.82 -16.53 -18.62
C THR A 252 8.81 -17.52 -18.02
N GLY A 253 10.11 -17.27 -18.16
CA GLY A 253 11.16 -18.22 -17.75
C GLY A 253 11.14 -18.52 -16.25
N LEU A 254 11.27 -17.49 -15.41
CA LEU A 254 11.28 -17.67 -13.95
C LEU A 254 9.88 -17.95 -13.41
N LEU A 255 8.93 -17.05 -13.64
CA LEU A 255 7.63 -17.11 -12.97
C LEU A 255 6.76 -18.28 -13.44
N LYS A 256 6.63 -18.50 -14.76
CA LYS A 256 5.72 -19.50 -15.31
C LYS A 256 6.38 -20.86 -15.51
N GLU A 257 7.59 -20.91 -16.05
CA GLU A 257 8.28 -22.16 -16.38
C GLU A 257 9.01 -22.74 -15.15
N GLU A 258 9.89 -21.97 -14.50
CA GLU A 258 10.66 -22.44 -13.34
C GLU A 258 9.78 -22.65 -12.09
N TRP A 259 8.91 -21.68 -11.77
CA TRP A 259 8.09 -21.73 -10.55
C TRP A 259 6.67 -22.25 -10.74
N GLY A 260 6.23 -22.43 -11.99
CA GLY A 260 4.92 -23.02 -12.28
C GLY A 260 3.73 -22.17 -11.85
N PHE A 261 3.85 -20.84 -11.79
CA PHE A 261 2.77 -19.96 -11.29
C PHE A 261 1.47 -20.08 -12.11
N GLN A 262 0.39 -20.50 -11.43
CA GLN A 262 -0.95 -20.66 -12.03
C GLN A 262 -1.90 -19.50 -11.74
N GLY A 263 -1.47 -18.51 -10.95
CA GLY A 263 -2.22 -17.29 -10.66
C GLY A 263 -2.30 -16.31 -11.82
N LEU A 264 -2.97 -15.18 -11.59
CA LEU A 264 -2.99 -14.03 -12.49
C LEU A 264 -1.74 -13.17 -12.25
N SER A 265 -0.98 -12.93 -13.32
CA SER A 265 0.06 -11.90 -13.34
C SER A 265 -0.52 -10.61 -13.91
N ILE A 266 -0.47 -9.54 -13.12
CA ILE A 266 -1.01 -8.22 -13.47
C ILE A 266 0.14 -7.22 -13.46
N THR A 267 0.26 -6.39 -14.48
CA THR A 267 1.31 -5.36 -14.46
C THR A 267 1.05 -4.33 -13.34
N ASP A 268 2.10 -3.68 -12.83
CA ASP A 268 1.92 -2.33 -12.26
C ASP A 268 1.54 -1.33 -13.36
N SER A 269 1.15 -0.12 -12.99
CA SER A 269 0.67 0.94 -13.88
C SER A 269 1.64 1.18 -15.04
N LEU A 270 1.23 0.90 -16.28
CA LEU A 270 2.06 1.16 -17.46
C LEU A 270 2.20 2.67 -17.78
N THR A 271 1.51 3.54 -17.06
CA THR A 271 1.64 5.01 -17.25
C THR A 271 2.68 5.64 -16.32
N MET A 272 3.30 4.86 -15.44
CA MET A 272 4.45 5.31 -14.64
C MET A 272 5.59 5.77 -15.56
N ARG A 273 6.27 6.86 -15.18
CA ARG A 273 7.25 7.54 -16.04
C ARG A 273 8.36 6.62 -16.52
N ALA A 274 8.85 5.73 -15.65
CA ALA A 274 9.89 4.75 -15.96
C ALA A 274 9.57 3.86 -17.19
N ILE A 275 8.29 3.55 -17.41
CA ILE A 275 7.83 2.79 -18.59
C ILE A 275 7.44 3.73 -19.72
N LYS A 276 6.56 4.70 -19.42
CA LYS A 276 5.94 5.58 -20.41
C LYS A 276 6.98 6.35 -21.21
N ASP A 277 8.02 6.87 -20.56
CA ASP A 277 9.01 7.74 -21.22
C ASP A 277 9.95 6.95 -22.15
N ARG A 278 10.18 5.65 -21.88
CA ARG A 278 11.06 4.80 -22.70
C ARG A 278 10.33 4.05 -23.82
N TYR A 279 9.14 3.52 -23.55
CA TYR A 279 8.44 2.61 -24.47
C TYR A 279 7.14 3.20 -25.03
N GLY A 280 6.55 4.21 -24.38
CA GLY A 280 5.15 4.57 -24.64
C GLY A 280 4.17 3.49 -24.18
N ILE A 281 2.88 3.79 -24.18
CA ILE A 281 1.85 2.92 -23.60
C ILE A 281 1.57 1.73 -24.52
N GLU A 282 1.47 1.98 -25.82
CA GLU A 282 1.17 0.98 -26.84
C GLU A 282 2.22 -0.14 -26.86
N GLN A 283 3.50 0.25 -26.98
CA GLN A 283 4.59 -0.73 -27.04
C GLN A 283 4.76 -1.45 -25.71
N ALA A 284 4.67 -0.73 -24.59
CA ALA A 284 4.78 -1.34 -23.26
C ALA A 284 3.70 -2.40 -23.03
N ALA A 285 2.45 -2.15 -23.43
CA ALA A 285 1.37 -3.12 -23.29
C ALA A 285 1.63 -4.40 -24.10
N VAL A 286 2.04 -4.25 -25.36
CA VAL A 286 2.39 -5.39 -26.23
C VAL A 286 3.58 -6.16 -25.66
N LEU A 287 4.64 -5.48 -25.23
CA LEU A 287 5.83 -6.10 -24.63
C LEU A 287 5.49 -6.81 -23.32
N ALA A 288 4.71 -6.19 -22.43
CA ALA A 288 4.31 -6.78 -21.15
C ALA A 288 3.48 -8.06 -21.36
N PHE A 289 2.56 -8.05 -22.33
CA PHE A 289 1.81 -9.26 -22.67
C PHE A 289 2.74 -10.33 -23.23
N LYS A 290 3.61 -10.01 -24.21
CA LYS A 290 4.59 -10.95 -24.79
C LYS A 290 5.59 -11.52 -23.78
N ALA A 291 5.93 -10.74 -22.77
CA ALA A 291 6.79 -11.17 -21.66
C ALA A 291 6.12 -12.28 -20.83
N GLY A 292 4.79 -12.25 -20.73
CA GLY A 292 3.99 -13.28 -20.07
C GLY A 292 2.96 -12.74 -19.09
N ASN A 293 2.72 -11.43 -18.99
CA ASN A 293 1.63 -10.95 -18.12
C ASN A 293 0.26 -11.43 -18.63
N ASP A 294 -0.65 -11.75 -17.71
CA ASP A 294 -2.01 -12.16 -18.06
C ASP A 294 -2.93 -10.94 -18.23
N MET A 295 -2.75 -9.89 -17.42
CA MET A 295 -3.52 -8.64 -17.52
C MET A 295 -2.62 -7.40 -17.46
N ILE A 296 -3.01 -6.36 -18.20
CA ILE A 296 -2.34 -5.07 -18.29
C ILE A 296 -3.11 -4.06 -17.46
N LEU A 297 -2.47 -3.51 -16.42
CA LEU A 297 -3.01 -2.40 -15.66
C LEU A 297 -2.68 -1.08 -16.36
N GLN A 298 -3.67 -0.55 -17.08
CA GLN A 298 -3.61 0.78 -17.64
C GLN A 298 -4.20 1.80 -16.66
N ASP A 299 -3.49 2.90 -16.50
CA ASP A 299 -3.74 3.87 -15.44
C ASP A 299 -4.24 5.23 -15.99
N TYR A 300 -4.59 6.14 -15.08
CA TYR A 300 -5.55 7.24 -15.26
C TYR A 300 -5.26 8.25 -16.39
N ASN A 301 -4.00 8.44 -16.79
CA ASN A 301 -3.58 9.53 -17.71
C ASN A 301 -3.66 9.16 -19.21
N SER A 302 -4.43 8.14 -19.59
CA SER A 302 -4.56 7.71 -20.98
C SER A 302 -5.89 7.04 -21.26
N ASP A 303 -6.38 7.18 -22.50
CA ASP A 303 -7.59 6.50 -22.94
C ASP A 303 -7.35 4.97 -23.00
N PRO A 304 -8.19 4.14 -22.35
CA PRO A 304 -8.06 2.68 -22.40
C PRO A 304 -8.08 2.09 -23.83
N MET A 305 -8.65 2.80 -24.80
CA MET A 305 -8.64 2.38 -26.20
C MET A 305 -7.24 2.30 -26.80
N ILE A 306 -6.26 3.05 -26.28
CA ILE A 306 -4.87 3.03 -26.76
C ILE A 306 -4.25 1.63 -26.58
N THR A 307 -4.35 1.07 -25.37
CA THR A 307 -3.86 -0.29 -25.08
C THR A 307 -4.66 -1.35 -25.83
N PHE A 308 -5.99 -1.19 -25.88
CA PHE A 308 -6.85 -2.11 -26.62
C PHE A 308 -6.46 -2.20 -28.09
N ASN A 309 -6.31 -1.06 -28.77
CA ASN A 309 -5.95 -1.02 -30.19
C ASN A 309 -4.55 -1.58 -30.42
N ALA A 310 -3.58 -1.30 -29.54
CA ALA A 310 -2.22 -1.83 -29.64
C ALA A 310 -2.18 -3.36 -29.53
N LEU A 311 -2.85 -3.93 -28.53
CA LEU A 311 -2.94 -5.38 -28.36
C LEU A 311 -3.70 -6.04 -29.51
N LEU A 312 -4.84 -5.47 -29.93
CA LEU A 312 -5.65 -6.01 -31.02
C LEU A 312 -4.87 -6.03 -32.34
N LYS A 313 -4.15 -4.94 -32.63
CA LYS A 313 -3.28 -4.85 -33.80
C LYS A 313 -2.19 -5.93 -33.77
N ALA A 314 -1.46 -6.03 -32.66
CA ALA A 314 -0.39 -7.02 -32.51
C ALA A 314 -0.89 -8.47 -32.64
N VAL A 315 -2.11 -8.78 -32.20
CA VAL A 315 -2.72 -10.10 -32.42
C VAL A 315 -3.11 -10.30 -33.89
N LYS A 316 -3.72 -9.30 -34.53
CA LYS A 316 -4.12 -9.36 -35.95
C LYS A 316 -2.92 -9.50 -36.90
N GLU A 317 -1.79 -8.90 -36.54
CA GLU A 317 -0.53 -8.96 -37.31
C GLU A 317 0.30 -10.23 -36.99
N GLY A 318 -0.08 -11.02 -35.98
CA GLY A 318 0.62 -12.24 -35.58
C GLY A 318 1.84 -12.01 -34.67
N ASP A 319 2.07 -10.78 -34.22
CA ASP A 319 3.13 -10.44 -33.26
C ASP A 319 2.86 -11.01 -31.85
N ILE A 320 1.59 -11.24 -31.52
CA ILE A 320 1.11 -11.98 -30.36
C ILE A 320 0.40 -13.25 -30.87
N ASP A 321 0.85 -14.42 -30.42
CA ASP A 321 0.20 -15.70 -30.75
C ASP A 321 -1.20 -15.77 -30.11
N MET A 322 -2.20 -16.10 -30.92
CA MET A 322 -3.58 -16.26 -30.48
C MET A 322 -3.73 -17.34 -29.39
N LYS A 323 -2.86 -18.37 -29.37
CA LYS A 323 -2.85 -19.37 -28.30
C LYS A 323 -2.51 -18.76 -26.93
N GLN A 324 -1.62 -17.76 -26.91
CA GLN A 324 -1.28 -17.05 -25.69
C GLN A 324 -2.48 -16.24 -25.18
N VAL A 325 -3.18 -15.54 -26.09
CA VAL A 325 -4.41 -14.80 -25.76
C VAL A 325 -5.48 -15.75 -25.23
N ASP A 326 -5.73 -16.86 -25.92
CA ASP A 326 -6.72 -17.85 -25.50
C ASP A 326 -6.42 -18.43 -24.11
N ALA A 327 -5.16 -18.75 -23.82
CA ALA A 327 -4.73 -19.24 -22.52
C ALA A 327 -4.94 -18.19 -21.41
N ALA A 328 -4.55 -16.93 -21.65
CA ALA A 328 -4.72 -15.84 -20.69
C ALA A 328 -6.20 -15.55 -20.42
N VAL A 329 -7.03 -15.45 -21.47
CA VAL A 329 -8.47 -15.16 -21.33
C VAL A 329 -9.21 -16.31 -20.63
N MET A 330 -8.89 -17.57 -20.95
CA MET A 330 -9.46 -18.71 -20.24
C MET A 330 -9.08 -18.67 -18.75
N LYS A 331 -7.83 -18.33 -18.42
CA LYS A 331 -7.38 -18.17 -17.04
C LYS A 331 -8.17 -17.05 -16.33
N ILE A 332 -8.30 -15.87 -16.97
CA ILE A 332 -9.06 -14.73 -16.45
C ILE A 332 -10.52 -15.11 -16.16
N LEU A 333 -11.20 -15.77 -17.10
CA LEU A 333 -12.58 -16.21 -16.92
C LEU A 333 -12.72 -17.24 -15.79
N LYS A 334 -11.77 -18.19 -15.65
CA LYS A 334 -11.75 -19.14 -14.53
C LYS A 334 -11.58 -18.44 -13.18
N TYR A 335 -10.77 -17.39 -13.11
CA TYR A 335 -10.65 -16.60 -11.88
C TYR A 335 -11.87 -15.72 -11.61
N LYS A 336 -12.55 -15.21 -12.65
CA LYS A 336 -13.87 -14.56 -12.50
C LYS A 336 -14.92 -15.53 -11.95
N GLU A 337 -14.88 -16.78 -12.40
CA GLU A 337 -15.71 -17.86 -11.87
C GLU A 337 -15.38 -18.19 -10.41
N TRP A 338 -14.09 -18.37 -10.09
CA TRP A 338 -13.62 -18.65 -8.72
C TRP A 338 -14.00 -17.55 -7.73
N ALA A 339 -13.85 -16.28 -8.14
CA ALA A 339 -14.21 -15.10 -7.37
C ALA A 339 -15.72 -14.78 -7.43
N LEU A 340 -16.56 -15.58 -8.09
CA LEU A 340 -18.01 -15.37 -8.19
C LEU A 340 -18.41 -14.03 -8.85
N VAL A 341 -17.58 -13.50 -9.73
CA VAL A 341 -17.85 -12.24 -10.46
C VAL A 341 -19.11 -12.36 -11.32
N HIS A 342 -19.29 -13.52 -11.94
CA HIS A 342 -20.45 -13.85 -12.77
C HIS A 342 -21.77 -14.01 -12.00
N GLU A 343 -21.72 -14.15 -10.67
CA GLU A 343 -22.89 -14.25 -9.79
C GLU A 343 -23.18 -12.92 -9.07
N ARG A 344 -22.49 -11.83 -9.44
CA ARG A 344 -22.59 -10.54 -8.76
C ARG A 344 -24.05 -10.06 -8.71
N LYS A 345 -24.42 -9.49 -7.57
CA LYS A 345 -25.71 -8.82 -7.38
C LYS A 345 -25.48 -7.34 -7.15
N GLU A 346 -26.52 -6.56 -7.36
CA GLU A 346 -26.48 -5.15 -7.00
C GLU A 346 -26.27 -4.97 -5.49
N ILE A 347 -25.46 -3.98 -5.15
CA ILE A 347 -25.13 -3.59 -3.79
C ILE A 347 -26.30 -2.78 -3.25
N SER A 348 -26.76 -3.11 -2.03
CA SER A 348 -27.77 -2.31 -1.33
C SER A 348 -27.14 -1.12 -0.61
N TYR A 349 -27.88 -0.02 -0.46
CA TYR A 349 -27.44 1.13 0.34
C TYR A 349 -27.14 0.76 1.80
N ASP A 350 -27.94 -0.14 2.37
CA ASP A 350 -27.74 -0.69 3.72
C ASP A 350 -26.38 -1.41 3.87
N THR A 351 -25.87 -2.04 2.79
CA THR A 351 -24.53 -2.65 2.80
C THR A 351 -23.47 -1.57 2.99
N THR A 352 -23.52 -0.51 2.19
CA THR A 352 -22.54 0.59 2.26
C THR A 352 -22.61 1.33 3.59
N GLU A 353 -23.80 1.58 4.12
CA GLU A 353 -24.00 2.21 5.43
C GLU A 353 -23.40 1.37 6.57
N LYS A 354 -23.66 0.05 6.58
CA LYS A 354 -23.09 -0.86 7.58
C LYS A 354 -21.56 -0.89 7.57
N LEU A 355 -20.95 -0.76 6.38
CA LEU A 355 -19.50 -0.75 6.24
C LEU A 355 -18.84 0.45 6.95
N MET A 356 -19.57 1.54 7.19
CA MET A 356 -19.01 2.70 7.88
C MET A 356 -18.75 2.48 9.38
N SER A 357 -19.29 1.41 9.97
CA SER A 357 -19.20 1.18 11.42
C SER A 357 -19.15 -0.29 11.81
N VAL A 358 -18.36 -1.09 11.09
CA VAL A 358 -18.17 -2.52 11.39
C VAL A 358 -17.39 -2.68 12.69
N LYS A 359 -18.11 -2.80 13.81
CA LYS A 359 -17.54 -2.85 15.18
C LYS A 359 -16.43 -3.88 15.33
N GLU A 360 -16.63 -5.09 14.81
CA GLU A 360 -15.65 -6.19 14.91
C GLU A 360 -14.32 -5.83 14.25
N HIS A 361 -14.37 -5.18 13.08
CA HIS A 361 -13.18 -4.77 12.34
C HIS A 361 -12.49 -3.56 13.01
N ILE A 362 -13.27 -2.63 13.55
CA ILE A 362 -12.75 -1.50 14.33
C ILE A 362 -12.01 -2.00 15.58
N GLU A 363 -12.58 -2.95 16.32
CA GLU A 363 -11.91 -3.54 17.49
C GLU A 363 -10.65 -4.33 17.10
N LEU A 364 -10.66 -5.00 15.94
CA LEU A 364 -9.45 -5.61 15.39
C LEU A 364 -8.38 -4.55 15.11
N SER A 365 -8.73 -3.44 14.46
CA SER A 365 -7.80 -2.34 14.18
C SER A 365 -7.16 -1.75 15.45
N LYS A 366 -7.97 -1.52 16.49
CA LYS A 366 -7.49 -1.11 17.83
C LYS A 366 -6.56 -2.15 18.44
N LYS A 367 -6.89 -3.44 18.35
CA LYS A 367 -6.05 -4.53 18.85
C LYS A 367 -4.69 -4.56 18.15
N ILE A 368 -4.62 -4.30 16.84
CA ILE A 368 -3.34 -4.18 16.13
C ILE A 368 -2.56 -2.98 16.67
N ALA A 369 -3.20 -1.82 16.80
CA ALA A 369 -2.57 -0.61 17.33
C ALA A 369 -1.97 -0.86 18.73
N ASP A 370 -2.76 -1.39 19.66
CA ASP A 370 -2.35 -1.70 21.04
C ASP A 370 -1.15 -2.65 21.11
N LYS A 371 -1.09 -3.63 20.21
CA LYS A 371 -0.02 -4.63 20.15
C LYS A 371 1.22 -4.18 19.37
N SER A 372 1.10 -3.17 18.52
CA SER A 372 2.16 -2.81 17.56
C SER A 372 3.03 -1.65 18.01
N VAL A 373 2.49 -0.70 18.80
CA VAL A 373 3.29 0.45 19.25
C VAL A 373 4.48 -0.04 20.07
N THR A 374 5.67 0.37 19.65
CA THR A 374 6.96 -0.08 20.17
C THR A 374 7.68 1.06 20.88
N LEU A 375 8.14 0.81 22.10
CA LEU A 375 8.92 1.75 22.89
C LEU A 375 10.42 1.46 22.69
N LEU A 376 11.17 2.43 22.19
CA LEU A 376 12.60 2.29 21.90
C LEU A 376 13.50 2.87 23.00
N GLU A 377 13.07 3.98 23.60
CA GLU A 377 13.74 4.66 24.70
C GLU A 377 12.72 4.95 25.80
N ASN A 378 13.12 4.79 27.06
CA ASN A 378 12.29 5.10 28.22
C ASN A 378 13.16 5.59 29.38
N ARG A 379 13.01 6.86 29.76
CA ARG A 379 13.68 7.48 30.91
C ARG A 379 12.70 8.15 31.86
N THR A 380 11.60 8.68 31.33
CA THR A 380 10.66 9.50 32.10
C THR A 380 9.20 9.05 32.00
N LEU A 381 8.89 7.93 31.33
CA LEU A 381 7.53 7.40 31.33
C LEU A 381 7.16 6.71 32.67
N PRO A 382 5.88 6.78 33.09
CA PRO A 382 4.81 7.56 32.47
C PRO A 382 4.94 9.06 32.73
N LEU A 383 4.56 9.87 31.75
CA LEU A 383 4.39 11.31 31.91
C LEU A 383 3.29 11.57 32.95
N LYS A 384 3.48 12.62 33.76
CA LYS A 384 2.50 12.98 34.79
C LYS A 384 1.35 13.78 34.19
N ALA A 385 0.12 13.45 34.57
CA ALA A 385 -1.07 14.21 34.21
C ALA A 385 -0.99 15.67 34.74
N THR A 386 -1.80 16.56 34.16
CA THR A 386 -1.79 18.01 34.48
C THR A 386 -2.46 18.37 35.81
N ASP A 387 -2.96 17.40 36.58
CA ASP A 387 -3.59 17.61 37.89
C ASP A 387 -2.67 18.28 38.93
N GLY A 388 -1.35 18.34 38.66
CA GLY A 388 -0.34 19.05 39.45
C GLY A 388 0.15 20.40 38.92
N GLY A 389 -0.50 21.03 37.93
CA GLY A 389 -0.09 22.35 37.39
C GLY A 389 1.12 22.32 36.45
N ARG A 390 1.49 21.15 35.92
CA ARG A 390 2.53 20.98 34.91
C ARG A 390 2.07 21.50 33.56
N LYS A 391 3.00 22.08 32.78
CA LYS A 391 2.73 22.57 31.43
C LYS A 391 3.26 21.60 30.38
N THR A 392 2.39 21.11 29.51
CA THR A 392 2.75 20.21 28.41
C THR A 392 2.69 20.96 27.09
N LEU A 393 3.72 20.81 26.25
CA LEU A 393 3.70 21.27 24.87
C LEU A 393 3.72 20.08 23.91
N VAL A 394 2.72 20.02 23.03
CA VAL A 394 2.70 19.10 21.89
C VAL A 394 3.22 19.85 20.66
N ILE A 395 4.32 19.38 20.09
CA ILE A 395 4.85 19.89 18.83
C ILE A 395 4.57 18.86 17.75
N ALA A 396 3.81 19.23 16.72
CA ALA A 396 3.43 18.32 15.64
C ALA A 396 3.83 18.86 14.27
N THR A 397 4.37 17.98 13.42
CA THR A 397 4.65 18.33 12.02
C THR A 397 3.35 18.42 11.22
N ALA A 398 3.09 19.56 10.59
CA ALA A 398 1.96 19.81 9.71
C ALA A 398 2.25 19.37 8.26
N SER A 399 2.79 18.16 8.09
CA SER A 399 3.11 17.54 6.79
C SER A 399 1.92 17.44 5.82
N ASP A 400 0.71 17.68 6.32
CA ASP A 400 -0.56 17.41 5.64
C ASP A 400 -1.19 18.68 5.04
N ALA A 401 -0.67 19.87 5.38
CA ALA A 401 -1.25 21.15 4.98
C ALA A 401 -1.11 21.45 3.47
N GLY A 402 -0.33 20.66 2.72
CA GLY A 402 -0.08 20.83 1.28
C GLY A 402 -0.37 19.61 0.39
N LEU A 403 -0.81 18.48 0.96
CA LEU A 403 -1.01 17.23 0.21
C LEU A 403 -2.49 17.05 -0.16
N THR A 404 -3.03 17.94 -1.01
CA THR A 404 -4.30 17.67 -1.71
C THR A 404 -4.07 16.56 -2.73
N ALA A 405 -4.20 15.31 -2.26
CA ALA A 405 -3.99 14.07 -2.99
C ALA A 405 -2.57 13.93 -3.57
N ALA A 406 -1.77 13.00 -3.05
CA ALA A 406 -0.72 12.43 -3.89
C ALA A 406 -1.42 11.95 -5.17
N LYS A 407 -1.16 12.62 -6.30
CA LYS A 407 -1.98 12.57 -7.51
C LYS A 407 -2.22 11.15 -8.02
N ASP A 408 -1.36 10.21 -7.63
CA ASP A 408 -1.18 8.95 -8.33
C ASP A 408 -1.46 7.70 -7.45
N MET A 409 -1.44 7.81 -6.12
CA MET A 409 -1.90 6.72 -5.20
C MET A 409 -3.40 6.80 -4.89
N ALA A 410 -4.04 7.95 -5.15
CA ALA A 410 -5.41 8.28 -4.74
C ALA A 410 -5.69 8.17 -3.22
N THR A 411 -4.70 7.77 -2.40
CA THR A 411 -4.76 7.75 -0.94
C THR A 411 -4.97 9.15 -0.39
N LEU A 412 -5.91 9.28 0.53
CA LEU A 412 -6.25 10.55 1.15
C LEU A 412 -5.60 10.66 2.52
N ILE A 413 -4.83 11.71 2.70
CA ILE A 413 -4.20 12.01 3.97
C ILE A 413 -5.13 12.96 4.72
N THR A 414 -5.72 12.47 5.80
CA THR A 414 -6.48 13.30 6.74
C THR A 414 -5.53 13.90 7.77
N GLN A 415 -5.80 15.11 8.25
CA GLN A 415 -4.95 15.77 9.25
C GLN A 415 -5.02 15.01 10.58
N LYS A 416 -3.96 14.24 10.89
CA LYS A 416 -3.93 13.37 12.09
C LYS A 416 -3.35 14.03 13.34
N PHE A 417 -2.64 15.14 13.19
CA PHE A 417 -2.01 15.83 14.32
C PHE A 417 -3.02 16.32 15.36
N TYR A 418 -4.20 16.82 14.94
CA TYR A 418 -5.27 17.21 15.87
C TYR A 418 -5.83 16.01 16.64
N HIS A 419 -5.90 14.83 16.02
CA HIS A 419 -6.34 13.61 16.69
C HIS A 419 -5.39 13.22 17.81
N PHE A 420 -4.08 13.14 17.51
CA PHE A 420 -3.06 12.85 18.52
C PHE A 420 -3.07 13.88 19.65
N TYR A 421 -3.12 15.17 19.33
CA TYR A 421 -3.22 16.25 20.32
C TYR A 421 -4.46 16.07 21.22
N ASN A 422 -5.62 15.78 20.66
CA ASN A 422 -6.83 15.54 21.45
C ASN A 422 -6.70 14.30 22.34
N SER A 423 -5.96 13.28 21.92
CA SER A 423 -5.68 12.12 22.77
C SER A 423 -4.72 12.43 23.91
N VAL A 424 -3.72 13.30 23.70
CA VAL A 424 -2.90 13.85 24.79
C VAL A 424 -3.75 14.68 25.75
N LYS A 425 -4.69 15.50 25.26
CA LYS A 425 -5.56 16.35 26.09
C LYS A 425 -6.46 15.58 27.07
N LYS A 426 -6.70 14.29 26.84
CA LYS A 426 -7.41 13.41 27.79
C LYS A 426 -6.66 13.31 29.13
N TYR A 427 -5.33 13.48 29.11
CA TYR A 427 -4.44 13.34 30.27
C TYR A 427 -3.77 14.66 30.66
N ALA A 428 -3.58 15.55 29.70
CA ALA A 428 -3.04 16.89 29.88
C ALA A 428 -4.00 17.95 29.32
N GLU A 429 -5.04 18.29 30.07
CA GLU A 429 -6.14 19.17 29.62
C GLU A 429 -5.63 20.55 29.15
N GLN A 430 -4.60 21.05 29.82
CA GLN A 430 -3.94 22.34 29.55
C GLN A 430 -2.79 22.24 28.55
N ALA A 431 -2.60 21.10 27.87
CA ALA A 431 -1.56 20.97 26.86
C ALA A 431 -1.74 22.02 25.76
N GLU A 432 -0.63 22.65 25.35
CA GLU A 432 -0.58 23.57 24.23
C GLU A 432 -0.14 22.83 22.96
N LEU A 433 -0.64 23.24 21.79
CA LEU A 433 -0.24 22.69 20.49
C LEU A 433 0.55 23.74 19.70
N TYR A 434 1.74 23.36 19.23
CA TYR A 434 2.52 24.14 18.27
C TYR A 434 2.76 23.35 16.99
N LEU A 435 2.35 23.90 15.85
CA LEU A 435 2.52 23.27 14.56
C LEU A 435 3.79 23.77 13.89
N VAL A 436 4.61 22.83 13.42
CA VAL A 436 5.78 23.12 12.58
C VAL A 436 5.57 22.62 11.16
N ASN A 437 6.25 23.21 10.19
CA ASN A 437 6.28 22.64 8.84
C ASN A 437 6.96 21.26 8.88
N GLU A 438 6.75 20.45 7.84
CA GLU A 438 7.54 19.21 7.69
C GLU A 438 9.04 19.51 7.66
N ASP A 439 9.45 20.60 7.00
CA ASP A 439 10.77 21.20 7.12
C ASP A 439 10.65 22.51 7.93
N PRO A 440 10.84 22.49 9.27
CA PRO A 440 10.68 23.67 10.11
C PRO A 440 11.53 24.87 9.66
N THR A 441 10.89 26.04 9.55
CA THR A 441 11.59 27.27 9.16
C THR A 441 12.51 27.78 10.27
N LYS A 442 13.45 28.66 9.93
CA LYS A 442 14.32 29.33 10.92
C LYS A 442 13.50 30.11 11.95
N GLU A 443 12.39 30.74 11.56
CA GLU A 443 11.50 31.42 12.50
C GLU A 443 10.84 30.44 13.47
N GLN A 444 10.37 29.28 12.98
CA GLN A 444 9.77 28.23 13.83
C GLN A 444 10.80 27.68 14.83
N LEU A 445 12.02 27.40 14.37
CA LEU A 445 13.12 26.94 15.24
C LEU A 445 13.46 27.99 16.31
N THR A 446 13.57 29.26 15.92
CA THR A 446 13.88 30.37 16.85
C THR A 446 12.77 30.57 17.87
N TYR A 447 11.51 30.50 17.44
CA TYR A 447 10.37 30.61 18.34
C TYR A 447 10.39 29.47 19.38
N ILE A 448 10.59 28.23 18.95
CA ILE A 448 10.64 27.09 19.86
C ILE A 448 11.82 27.21 20.82
N ASP A 449 13.01 27.59 20.34
CA ASP A 449 14.21 27.80 21.16
C ASP A 449 13.99 28.81 22.30
N GLN A 450 13.23 29.87 22.03
CA GLN A 450 12.94 30.94 23.00
C GLN A 450 11.81 30.58 23.98
N ASN A 451 10.89 29.70 23.59
CA ASN A 451 9.65 29.49 24.32
C ASN A 451 9.53 28.11 24.98
N CYS A 452 10.25 27.08 24.52
CA CYS A 452 10.07 25.69 24.97
C CYS A 452 10.40 25.46 26.46
N SER A 453 11.37 26.20 27.02
CA SER A 453 11.82 26.03 28.41
C SER A 453 10.79 26.36 29.49
N ARG A 454 9.62 26.92 29.11
CA ARG A 454 8.50 27.16 30.03
C ARG A 454 7.63 25.92 30.29
N TYR A 455 7.83 24.86 29.53
CA TYR A 455 7.06 23.62 29.61
C TYR A 455 7.82 22.57 30.40
N ASP A 456 7.10 21.78 31.18
CA ASP A 456 7.67 20.71 31.99
C ASP A 456 7.86 19.43 31.17
N ASP A 457 6.94 19.17 30.23
CA ASP A 457 6.93 18.02 29.34
C ASP A 457 6.72 18.48 27.90
N ILE A 458 7.54 17.96 26.98
CA ILE A 458 7.39 18.20 25.55
C ILE A 458 7.19 16.87 24.84
N ILE A 459 6.14 16.81 24.01
CA ILE A 459 5.83 15.68 23.15
C ILE A 459 6.00 16.15 21.70
N PHE A 460 7.04 15.66 21.03
CA PHE A 460 7.24 15.88 19.61
C PHE A 460 6.68 14.69 18.82
N ILE A 461 5.77 14.94 17.88
CA ILE A 461 5.29 13.92 16.94
C ILE A 461 5.63 14.30 15.50
N THR A 462 6.21 13.35 14.78
CA THR A 462 6.54 13.47 13.36
C THR A 462 5.82 12.40 12.55
N PHE A 463 5.25 12.79 11.41
CA PHE A 463 4.51 11.91 10.51
C PHE A 463 5.36 11.56 9.29
N VAL A 464 5.99 10.38 9.33
CA VAL A 464 6.98 9.96 8.32
C VAL A 464 6.35 8.99 7.34
N ARG A 465 5.62 9.55 6.37
CA ARG A 465 4.83 8.75 5.41
C ARG A 465 5.61 8.38 4.16
N ILE A 466 5.23 7.24 3.59
CA ILE A 466 5.68 6.75 2.28
C ILE A 466 4.69 7.26 1.21
N LEU A 467 5.17 8.06 0.26
CA LEU A 467 4.38 8.81 -0.71
C LEU A 467 5.11 8.84 -2.06
N SER A 468 4.44 8.33 -3.10
CA SER A 468 4.95 8.41 -4.48
C SER A 468 5.15 9.86 -4.93
N TYR A 469 6.15 10.08 -5.79
CA TYR A 469 6.47 11.40 -6.39
C TYR A 469 6.91 12.48 -5.40
N LYS A 470 7.13 12.14 -4.12
CA LYS A 470 7.60 13.07 -3.10
C LYS A 470 9.09 12.87 -2.83
N GLU A 471 9.89 13.87 -3.15
CA GLU A 471 11.30 13.89 -2.76
C GLU A 471 11.43 13.85 -1.22
N GLY A 472 12.36 13.03 -0.73
CA GLY A 472 12.53 12.82 0.72
C GLY A 472 11.41 12.01 1.39
N SER A 473 10.56 11.32 0.63
CA SER A 473 9.54 10.43 1.21
C SER A 473 10.16 9.39 2.17
N GLY A 474 9.47 9.13 3.28
CA GLY A 474 9.95 8.21 4.30
C GLY A 474 11.14 8.70 5.13
N THR A 475 11.56 9.98 5.00
CA THR A 475 12.73 10.52 5.71
C THR A 475 12.36 11.63 6.70
N ILE A 476 13.35 12.05 7.50
CA ILE A 476 13.26 13.19 8.42
C ILE A 476 14.19 14.32 7.94
N PRO A 477 13.71 15.57 7.79
CA PRO A 477 14.56 16.71 7.44
C PRO A 477 15.56 17.08 8.54
N GLU A 478 16.72 17.63 8.16
CA GLU A 478 17.74 18.07 9.13
C GLU A 478 17.22 19.12 10.12
N SER A 479 16.29 19.97 9.70
CA SER A 479 15.64 20.98 10.53
C SER A 479 14.82 20.37 11.67
N GLN A 480 14.17 19.21 11.47
CA GLN A 480 13.52 18.48 12.56
C GLN A 480 14.54 17.87 13.52
N VAL A 481 15.68 17.38 13.01
CA VAL A 481 16.78 16.89 13.86
C VAL A 481 17.36 18.03 14.71
N LYS A 482 17.55 19.22 14.12
CA LYS A 482 17.96 20.45 14.84
C LYS A 482 16.94 20.86 15.89
N LEU A 483 15.65 20.80 15.56
CA LEU A 483 14.56 21.04 16.51
C LEU A 483 14.66 20.11 17.72
N LEU A 484 14.79 18.80 17.52
CA LEU A 484 14.90 17.83 18.61
C LEU A 484 16.12 18.08 19.52
N ASN A 485 17.26 18.50 18.95
CA ASN A 485 18.43 18.90 19.73
C ASN A 485 18.13 20.13 20.62
N ILE A 486 17.50 21.17 20.07
CA ILE A 486 17.06 22.36 20.83
C ILE A 486 16.16 21.94 22.01
N LEU A 487 15.18 21.06 21.75
CA LEU A 487 14.26 20.58 22.78
C LEU A 487 15.00 19.85 23.90
N LYS A 488 15.92 18.94 23.53
CA LYS A 488 16.72 18.15 24.47
C LYS A 488 17.63 19.01 25.34
N GLU A 489 18.27 20.03 24.78
CA GLU A 489 19.18 20.91 25.51
C GLU A 489 18.47 21.77 26.57
N LYS A 490 17.20 22.13 26.32
CA LYS A 490 16.48 23.12 27.13
C LYS A 490 15.43 22.55 28.07
N ASN A 491 15.09 21.27 27.97
CA ASN A 491 13.96 20.69 28.69
C ASN A 491 14.35 19.43 29.45
N ARG A 492 13.55 19.13 30.48
CA ARG A 492 13.79 18.01 31.39
C ARG A 492 13.14 16.71 30.94
N SER A 493 12.16 16.77 30.04
CA SER A 493 11.35 15.64 29.61
C SER A 493 10.91 15.87 28.16
N VAL A 494 11.59 15.21 27.22
CA VAL A 494 11.29 15.27 25.79
C VAL A 494 10.95 13.87 25.31
N SER A 495 9.69 13.67 24.93
CA SER A 495 9.20 12.44 24.31
C SER A 495 9.04 12.63 22.81
N ALA A 496 9.52 11.70 22.01
CA ALA A 496 9.31 11.68 20.57
C ALA A 496 8.42 10.50 20.14
N VAL A 497 7.53 10.76 19.19
CA VAL A 497 6.66 9.76 18.56
C VAL A 497 6.88 9.78 17.06
N ILE A 498 7.31 8.66 16.50
CA ILE A 498 7.45 8.45 15.06
C ILE A 498 6.17 7.76 14.54
N ALA A 499 5.35 8.52 13.83
CA ALA A 499 4.16 8.02 13.16
C ALA A 499 4.46 7.71 11.69
N GLY A 500 4.95 6.49 11.43
CA GLY A 500 5.34 6.03 10.09
C GLY A 500 6.72 5.37 10.09
N ASN A 501 7.55 5.70 9.10
CA ASN A 501 8.80 5.00 8.82
C ASN A 501 9.79 5.05 10.00
N PRO A 502 10.10 3.91 10.65
CA PRO A 502 10.86 3.91 11.90
C PRO A 502 12.37 4.18 11.70
N TYR A 503 12.92 4.00 10.49
CA TYR A 503 14.36 4.19 10.24
C TYR A 503 14.86 5.60 10.55
N VAL A 504 13.99 6.61 10.60
CA VAL A 504 14.36 7.98 10.97
C VAL A 504 14.92 8.08 12.39
N ALA A 505 14.59 7.12 13.27
CA ALA A 505 15.15 7.04 14.62
C ALA A 505 16.68 6.98 14.62
N SER A 506 17.31 6.43 13.58
CA SER A 506 18.77 6.40 13.43
C SER A 506 19.41 7.79 13.29
N LYS A 507 18.65 8.80 12.84
CA LYS A 507 19.11 10.18 12.61
C LYS A 507 18.70 11.13 13.74
N MET A 508 17.74 10.72 14.58
CA MET A 508 17.26 11.54 15.68
C MET A 508 18.27 11.52 16.84
N PRO A 509 18.44 12.64 17.56
CA PRO A 509 19.17 12.60 18.82
C PRO A 509 18.39 11.73 19.82
N GLU A 510 19.11 11.08 20.74
CA GLU A 510 18.48 10.33 21.83
C GLU A 510 17.56 11.25 22.64
N THR A 511 16.33 10.80 22.86
CA THR A 511 15.28 11.50 23.62
C THR A 511 15.09 10.84 24.99
N ASP A 512 14.25 11.41 25.85
CA ASP A 512 13.94 10.74 27.11
C ASP A 512 13.07 9.51 26.84
N ASN A 513 12.11 9.64 25.92
CA ASN A 513 11.25 8.54 25.50
C ASN A 513 11.05 8.58 23.99
N LEU A 514 11.13 7.43 23.33
CA LEU A 514 10.95 7.31 21.88
C LEU A 514 9.97 6.18 21.57
N LEU A 515 8.88 6.49 20.89
CA LEU A 515 7.90 5.52 20.42
C LEU A 515 7.85 5.44 18.89
N CYS A 516 7.66 4.23 18.37
CA CYS A 516 7.34 3.98 16.97
C CYS A 516 5.95 3.37 16.85
N THR A 517 5.08 3.99 16.06
CA THR A 517 3.73 3.47 15.80
C THR A 517 3.61 2.76 14.45
N TYR A 518 4.61 2.94 13.57
CA TYR A 518 4.67 2.41 12.18
C TYR A 518 3.53 2.87 11.26
N SER A 519 2.55 3.61 11.78
CA SER A 519 1.30 3.98 11.14
C SER A 519 0.76 5.28 11.76
N ASP A 520 0.14 6.11 10.93
CA ASP A 520 -0.62 7.28 11.36
C ASP A 520 -2.12 6.96 11.56
N ASN A 521 -2.48 5.68 11.63
CA ASN A 521 -3.82 5.24 12.01
C ASN A 521 -4.21 5.85 13.36
N ILE A 522 -5.45 6.31 13.48
CA ILE A 522 -5.93 7.05 14.67
C ILE A 522 -5.81 6.22 15.95
N TYR A 523 -6.00 4.90 15.87
CA TYR A 523 -5.89 4.02 17.03
C TYR A 523 -4.43 3.82 17.45
N SER A 524 -3.50 3.84 16.50
CA SER A 524 -2.05 3.83 16.79
C SER A 524 -1.62 5.12 17.51
N LEU A 525 -2.20 6.26 17.13
CA LEU A 525 -1.98 7.55 17.80
C LEU A 525 -2.60 7.59 19.20
N ASP A 526 -3.80 7.04 19.37
CA ASP A 526 -4.44 6.88 20.69
C ASP A 526 -3.57 6.01 21.60
N THR A 527 -3.10 4.87 21.09
CA THR A 527 -2.22 3.95 21.82
C THR A 527 -0.91 4.62 22.24
N ALA A 528 -0.29 5.41 21.35
CA ALA A 528 0.92 6.14 21.68
C ALA A 528 0.69 7.13 22.83
N ALA A 529 -0.43 7.86 22.83
CA ALA A 529 -0.79 8.74 23.94
C ALA A 529 -1.06 7.95 25.23
N ASP A 530 -1.78 6.83 25.16
CA ASP A 530 -2.05 5.95 26.29
C ASP A 530 -0.75 5.42 26.93
N ILE A 531 0.25 5.05 26.11
CA ILE A 531 1.56 4.58 26.60
C ILE A 531 2.36 5.73 27.24
N LEU A 532 2.36 6.92 26.62
CA LEU A 532 3.05 8.08 27.19
C LEU A 532 2.57 8.41 28.61
N TYR A 533 1.28 8.21 28.90
CA TYR A 533 0.69 8.47 30.22
C TYR A 533 0.48 7.20 31.08
N GLY A 534 1.04 6.05 30.67
CA GLY A 534 1.01 4.81 31.47
C GLY A 534 -0.35 4.13 31.60
N ILE A 535 -1.31 4.46 30.73
CA ILE A 535 -2.60 3.78 30.63
C ILE A 535 -2.45 2.40 29.98
N LYS A 536 -1.51 2.29 29.03
CA LYS A 536 -1.14 1.03 28.38
C LYS A 536 0.37 0.82 28.45
N ASN A 537 0.78 -0.44 28.40
CA ASN A 537 2.19 -0.82 28.18
C ASN A 537 2.45 -1.02 26.70
N ALA A 538 3.63 -0.60 26.22
CA ALA A 538 4.09 -0.94 24.89
C ALA A 538 4.28 -2.46 24.77
N GLN A 539 3.89 -3.02 23.63
CA GLN A 539 3.97 -4.47 23.36
C GLN A 539 4.75 -4.78 22.09
N GLY A 540 4.82 -3.82 21.16
CA GLY A 540 5.42 -4.03 19.86
C GLY A 540 6.91 -4.32 19.94
N LYS A 541 7.39 -5.08 18.95
CA LYS A 541 8.79 -5.35 18.71
C LYS A 541 9.14 -4.91 17.30
N LEU A 542 10.34 -4.37 17.11
CA LEU A 542 10.80 -3.91 15.82
C LEU A 542 10.79 -5.06 14.78
N PRO A 543 10.03 -4.96 13.68
CA PRO A 543 10.10 -5.93 12.59
C PRO A 543 11.24 -5.60 11.60
N VAL A 544 12.12 -4.67 11.98
CA VAL A 544 13.24 -4.14 11.20
C VAL A 544 14.46 -3.89 12.08
N THR A 545 15.65 -3.86 11.49
CA THR A 545 16.88 -3.36 12.10
C THR A 545 17.09 -1.91 11.69
N ILE A 546 17.00 -0.99 12.65
CA ILE A 546 17.23 0.45 12.42
C ILE A 546 18.72 0.78 12.60
N SER A 547 19.36 0.19 13.61
CA SER A 547 20.77 0.39 13.95
C SER A 547 21.24 -0.74 14.89
N ASP A 548 22.53 -0.75 15.27
CA ASP A 548 23.05 -1.68 16.27
C ASP A 548 22.35 -1.55 17.63
N LYS A 549 21.88 -0.34 17.98
CA LYS A 549 21.09 -0.09 19.21
C LYS A 549 19.65 -0.61 19.09
N TYR A 550 19.09 -0.54 17.89
CA TYR A 550 17.69 -0.83 17.59
C TYR A 550 17.59 -1.95 16.55
N SER A 551 17.95 -3.16 16.97
CA SER A 551 17.96 -4.34 16.12
C SER A 551 16.54 -4.91 15.91
N TYR A 552 16.39 -5.77 14.90
CA TYR A 552 15.19 -6.60 14.75
C TYR A 552 14.83 -7.29 16.09
N GLY A 553 13.54 -7.27 16.43
CA GLY A 553 12.98 -7.80 17.67
C GLY A 553 13.14 -6.89 18.90
N TYR A 554 13.82 -5.75 18.80
CA TYR A 554 13.99 -4.82 19.93
C TYR A 554 12.70 -4.05 20.24
N GLY A 555 12.47 -3.81 21.53
CA GLY A 555 11.39 -3.01 22.10
C GLY A 555 11.40 -3.20 23.62
N LEU A 556 11.27 -2.11 24.37
CA LEU A 556 11.32 -2.09 25.84
C LEU A 556 10.07 -2.66 26.50
#